data_AF-A0A0L0FA25-F1
#
_entry.id   AF-A0A0L0FA25-F1
#
_cell.length_a   1.000
_cell.length_b   1.000
_cell.length_c   1.000
_cell.angle_alpha   90.00
_cell.angle_beta   90.00
_cell.angle_gamma   90.00
#
_symmetry.space_group_name_H-M   'P 1'
#
loop_
_entity.id
_entity.type
_entity.pdbx_description
1 polymer ?
#
loop_
_entity_poly.entity_id
_entity_poly.type
_entity_poly.pdbx_seq_one_letter_code
_entity_poly.pdbx_strand_id
1 'polypeptide(L)'
;MAMIINSDEGKTTTLEVLRKGDTLERKFATKSEMEDTIMYLLKHAWLEKDDKLNLILGARSHMEMSVWIRSNLNSPDAKKCGLCKHMAIL
;
A
#
# COMPACT_ATOMS: atom_id res chain seq x y z
N MET A 1 -1.92 1.07 2.37
CA MET A 1 -1.99 1.26 0.90
C MET A 1 -1.63 2.68 0.47
N ALA A 2 -2.26 3.73 0.98
CA ALA A 2 -1.89 5.11 0.65
C ALA A 2 -0.39 5.44 0.90
N MET A 3 0.20 4.88 1.97
CA MET A 3 1.64 5.01 2.23
C MET A 3 2.52 4.43 1.13
N ILE A 4 2.12 3.29 0.54
CA ILE A 4 2.87 2.64 -0.54
C ILE A 4 2.76 3.49 -1.81
N ILE A 5 1.54 3.96 -2.11
CA ILE A 5 1.25 4.72 -3.33
C ILE A 5 1.93 6.09 -3.32
N ASN A 6 1.99 6.75 -2.16
CA ASN A 6 2.63 8.07 -2.01
C ASN A 6 4.13 7.98 -1.71
N SER A 7 4.72 6.79 -1.67
CA SER A 7 6.16 6.63 -1.47
C SER A 7 6.90 6.75 -2.80
N ASP A 8 8.09 7.35 -2.78
CA ASP A 8 8.94 7.49 -3.96
C ASP A 8 9.45 6.15 -4.50
N GLU A 9 9.42 5.08 -3.70
CA GLU A 9 9.89 3.75 -4.07
C GLU A 9 8.77 2.71 -4.08
N GLY A 10 7.51 3.14 -4.10
CA GLY A 10 6.35 2.25 -4.23
C GLY A 10 6.27 1.17 -3.14
N LYS A 11 6.83 1.45 -1.95
CA LYS A 11 6.98 0.49 -0.86
C LYS A 11 7.03 1.18 0.50
N THR A 12 6.78 0.40 1.55
CA THR A 12 6.89 0.85 2.94
C THR A 12 7.28 -0.32 3.84
N THR A 13 7.72 -0.05 5.05
CA THR A 13 7.97 -1.12 6.04
C THR A 13 6.73 -1.35 6.91
N THR A 14 6.57 -2.57 7.44
CA THR A 14 5.56 -2.86 8.47
C THR A 14 5.66 -1.89 9.65
N LEU A 15 6.88 -1.54 10.07
CA LEU A 15 7.12 -0.64 11.18
C LEU A 15 6.57 0.77 10.92
N GLU A 16 6.76 1.31 9.71
CA GLU A 16 6.21 2.61 9.33
C GLU A 16 4.68 2.61 9.34
N VAL A 17 4.05 1.54 8.85
CA VAL A 17 2.60 1.38 8.87
C VAL A 17 2.07 1.39 10.30
N LEU A 18 2.69 0.62 11.20
CA LEU A 18 2.30 0.55 12.61
C LEU A 18 2.50 1.89 13.33
N ARG A 19 3.61 2.58 13.08
CA ARG A 19 3.86 3.93 13.64
C ARG A 19 2.80 4.92 13.17
N LYS A 20 2.39 4.87 11.90
CA LYS A 20 1.35 5.76 11.40
C LYS A 20 -0.01 5.44 12.02
N GLY A 21 -0.32 4.17 12.22
CA GLY A 21 -1.52 3.74 12.96
C GLY A 21 -1.61 4.31 14.37
N ASP A 22 -0.49 4.38 15.10
CA ASP A 22 -0.43 4.98 16.43
C ASP A 22 -0.76 6.49 16.43
N THR A 23 -0.52 7.17 15.31
CA THR A 23 -0.72 8.63 15.16
C THR A 23 -2.11 9.02 14.65
N LEU A 24 -2.97 8.07 14.29
CA LEU A 24 -4.32 8.37 13.86
C LEU A 24 -5.14 8.90 15.05
N GLU A 25 -5.75 10.08 14.89
CA GLU A 25 -6.55 10.76 15.93
C GLU A 25 -7.69 9.88 16.49
N ARG A 26 -8.11 8.88 15.71
CA ARG A 26 -8.98 7.80 16.15
C ARG A 26 -8.21 6.48 16.07
N LYS A 27 -7.82 5.94 17.23
CA LYS A 27 -7.28 4.58 17.34
C LYS A 27 -8.40 3.58 17.08
N PHE A 28 -8.55 3.17 15.82
CA PHE A 28 -9.51 2.14 15.42
C PHE A 28 -9.00 0.71 15.68
N ALA A 29 -7.71 0.54 15.93
CA ALA A 29 -7.08 -0.76 16.14
C ALA A 29 -5.82 -0.63 17.02
N THR A 30 -5.53 -1.68 17.77
CA THR A 30 -4.26 -1.91 18.46
C THR A 30 -3.17 -2.32 17.48
N LYS A 31 -1.90 -2.32 17.92
CA LYS A 31 -0.77 -2.82 17.11
C LYS A 31 -0.97 -4.26 16.67
N SER A 32 -1.43 -5.13 17.57
CA SER A 32 -1.70 -6.53 17.26
C SER A 32 -2.75 -6.67 16.17
N GLU A 33 -3.87 -5.95 16.26
CA GLU A 33 -4.93 -5.99 15.25
C GLU A 33 -4.45 -5.44 13.90
N MET A 34 -3.57 -4.44 13.91
CA MET A 34 -2.94 -3.94 12.68
C MET A 34 -1.97 -4.96 12.06
N GLU A 35 -1.19 -5.67 12.87
CA GLU A 35 -0.31 -6.76 12.41
C GLU A 35 -1.13 -7.90 11.80
N ASP A 36 -2.21 -8.32 12.46
CA ASP A 36 -3.14 -9.34 11.95
C ASP A 36 -3.77 -8.90 10.62
N THR A 37 -4.13 -7.62 10.52
CA THR A 37 -4.66 -7.04 9.27
C THR A 37 -3.61 -7.07 8.15
N ILE A 38 -2.35 -6.73 8.43
CA ILE A 38 -1.27 -6.81 7.44
C ILE A 38 -1.06 -8.26 6.99
N MET A 39 -1.07 -9.22 7.91
CA MET A 39 -0.95 -10.65 7.61
C MET A 39 -2.11 -11.15 6.75
N TYR A 40 -3.34 -10.70 7.03
CA TYR A 40 -4.50 -10.98 6.20
C TYR A 40 -4.32 -10.44 4.77
N LEU A 41 -3.88 -9.17 4.62
CA LEU A 41 -3.66 -8.56 3.32
C LEU A 41 -2.57 -9.27 2.51
N LEU A 42 -1.50 -9.73 3.16
CA LEU A 42 -0.46 -10.55 2.54
C LEU A 42 -1.00 -11.91 2.08
N LYS A 43 -1.74 -12.60 2.95
CA LYS A 43 -2.35 -13.92 2.64
C LYS A 43 -3.29 -13.86 1.43
N HIS A 44 -3.97 -12.74 1.23
CA HIS A 44 -4.95 -12.56 0.16
C HIS A 44 -4.43 -11.77 -1.05
N ALA A 45 -3.10 -11.64 -1.19
CA ALA A 45 -2.40 -10.98 -2.31
C ALA A 45 -2.79 -9.50 -2.53
N TRP A 46 -3.32 -8.83 -1.50
CA TRP A 46 -3.51 -7.38 -1.50
C TRP A 46 -2.19 -6.65 -1.27
N LEU A 47 -1.33 -7.22 -0.43
CA LEU A 47 0.04 -6.81 -0.23
C LEU A 47 0.97 -7.96 -0.59
N GLU A 48 2.19 -7.63 -0.95
CA GLU A 48 3.29 -8.58 -1.14
C GLU A 48 4.55 -8.03 -0.44
N LYS A 49 5.57 -8.89 -0.30
CA LYS A 49 6.88 -8.48 0.20
C LYS A 49 7.90 -8.51 -0.92
N ASP A 50 8.72 -7.47 -1.03
CA ASP A 50 9.91 -7.49 -1.89
C ASP A 50 11.05 -8.32 -1.26
N ASP A 51 12.18 -8.44 -1.96
CA ASP A 51 13.36 -9.18 -1.50
C ASP A 51 13.96 -8.63 -0.19
N LYS A 52 13.64 -7.38 0.15
CA LYS A 52 14.08 -6.70 1.38
C LYS A 52 12.99 -6.69 2.46
N LEU A 53 11.92 -7.46 2.27
CA LEU A 53 10.77 -7.58 3.17
C LEU A 53 9.94 -6.29 3.32
N ASN A 54 10.06 -5.34 2.40
CA ASN A 54 9.17 -4.18 2.35
C ASN A 54 7.80 -4.58 1.81
N LEU A 55 6.76 -3.95 2.33
CA LEU A 55 5.39 -4.09 1.84
C LEU A 55 5.21 -3.31 0.54
N ILE A 56 4.78 -4.01 -0.50
CA ILE A 56 4.38 -3.47 -1.80
C ILE A 56 2.92 -3.83 -2.08
N LEU A 57 2.31 -3.20 -3.09
CA LEU A 57 0.97 -3.57 -3.53
C LEU A 57 1.03 -4.90 -4.29
N GLY A 58 0.22 -5.87 -3.84
CA GLY A 58 0.13 -7.17 -4.51
C GLY A 58 -0.69 -7.12 -5.79
N ALA A 59 -0.59 -8.17 -6.60
CA ALA A 59 -1.25 -8.25 -7.91
C ALA A 59 -2.76 -7.97 -7.84
N ARG A 60 -3.43 -8.41 -6.76
CA ARG A 60 -4.86 -8.20 -6.55
C ARG A 60 -5.22 -6.72 -6.40
N SER A 61 -4.41 -5.96 -5.68
CA SER A 61 -4.59 -4.51 -5.53
C SER A 61 -4.51 -3.79 -6.88
N HIS A 62 -3.58 -4.20 -7.74
CA HIS A 62 -3.46 -3.64 -9.08
C HIS A 62 -4.68 -3.96 -9.95
N MET A 63 -5.23 -5.17 -9.86
CA MET A 63 -6.41 -5.55 -10.66
C MET A 63 -7.68 -4.87 -10.15
N GLU A 64 -7.96 -4.97 -8.85
CA GLU A 64 -9.26 -4.60 -8.29
C GLU A 64 -9.35 -3.11 -7.95
N MET A 65 -8.24 -2.48 -7.54
CA MET A 65 -8.26 -1.10 -7.04
C MET A 65 -7.67 -0.09 -8.02
N SER A 66 -7.25 -0.49 -9.23
CA SER A 66 -6.62 0.46 -10.16
C SER A 66 -7.49 1.66 -10.50
N VAL A 67 -8.80 1.49 -10.62
CA VAL A 67 -9.74 2.59 -10.89
C VAL A 67 -9.88 3.45 -9.65
N TRP A 68 -10.11 2.84 -8.49
CA TRP A 68 -10.26 3.57 -7.23
C TRP A 68 -9.02 4.39 -6.87
N ILE A 69 -7.82 3.81 -7.00
CA ILE A 69 -6.55 4.50 -6.76
C ILE A 69 -6.40 5.67 -7.73
N ARG A 70 -6.68 5.48 -9.03
CA ARG A 70 -6.62 6.57 -10.02
C ARG A 70 -7.58 7.71 -9.70
N SER A 71 -8.80 7.40 -9.28
CA SER A 71 -9.86 8.39 -9.04
C SER A 71 -9.77 9.09 -7.68
N ASN A 72 -9.35 8.37 -6.63
CA ASN A 72 -9.37 8.89 -5.25
C ASN A 72 -8.03 9.41 -4.77
N LEU A 73 -6.92 8.88 -5.30
CA LEU A 73 -5.64 9.41 -4.90
C LEU A 73 -5.26 10.67 -5.68
N ASN A 74 -5.84 10.90 -6.88
CA ASN A 74 -5.76 12.13 -7.69
C ASN A 74 -4.47 12.94 -7.45
N SER A 75 -3.37 12.21 -7.33
CA SER A 75 -2.13 12.74 -6.80
C SER A 75 -1.21 12.83 -8.00
N PRO A 76 -0.52 13.97 -8.19
CA PRO A 76 0.59 14.03 -9.12
C PRO A 76 1.64 12.92 -8.88
N ASP A 77 1.65 12.31 -7.70
CA ASP A 77 2.57 11.24 -7.28
C ASP A 77 2.15 9.84 -7.74
N ALA A 78 0.91 9.66 -8.24
CA ALA A 78 0.47 8.39 -8.81
C ALA A 78 1.16 8.15 -10.15
N LYS A 79 2.33 7.50 -10.12
CA LYS A 79 3.16 7.31 -11.30
C LYS A 79 2.44 6.40 -12.32
N LYS A 80 2.49 6.81 -13.59
CA LYS A 80 2.02 5.99 -14.73
C LYS A 80 3.23 5.42 -15.46
N CYS A 81 3.15 4.17 -15.86
CA CYS A 81 4.18 3.57 -16.69
C CYS A 81 4.23 4.32 -18.04
N GLY A 82 5.41 4.78 -18.45
CA GLY A 82 5.60 5.45 -19.74
C GLY A 82 5.26 4.56 -20.94
N LEU A 83 5.39 3.24 -20.78
CA LEU A 83 5.19 2.23 -21.82
C LEU A 83 3.74 1.73 -21.89
N CYS A 84 3.23 1.08 -20.83
CA CYS A 84 1.90 0.47 -20.85
C CYS A 84 0.78 1.42 -20.42
N LYS A 85 1.10 2.64 -19.98
CA LYS A 85 0.16 3.65 -19.43
C LYS A 85 -0.68 3.20 -18.24
N HIS A 86 -0.51 1.97 -17.76
CA HIS A 86 -1.05 1.50 -16.49
C HIS A 86 -0.36 2.21 -15.32
N MET A 87 -0.98 2.18 -14.14
CA MET A 87 -0.32 2.66 -12.94
C MET A 87 0.96 1.87 -12.70
N ALA A 88 2.05 2.61 -12.57
CA ALA A 88 3.32 2.12 -12.11
C ALA A 88 3.41 2.49 -10.63
N ILE A 89 3.17 1.53 -9.74
CA ILE A 89 3.57 1.74 -8.34
C ILE A 89 5.02 1.28 -8.33
N LEU A 90 5.93 2.25 -8.46
CA LEU A 90 7.40 2.10 -8.54
C LEU A 90 8.05 2.65 -7.29
#